data_AF-E6N874-F1
#
_entry.id   AF-E6N874-F1
#
_cell.length_a   1.000
_cell.length_b   1.000
_cell.length_c   1.000
_cell.angle_alpha   90.00
_cell.angle_beta   90.00
_cell.angle_gamma   90.00
#
_symmetry.space_group_name_H-M   'P 1'
#
loop_
_entity.id
_entity.type
_entity.pdbx_description
1 polymer ?
#
loop_
_entity_poly.entity_id
_entity_poly.type
_entity_poly.pdbx_seq_one_letter_code
_entity_poly.pdbx_strand_id
1 'polypeptide(L)' 'MTTATLAEPEAVYQKVLDLLEKHHSMMRRSLPLIASENVVSPAVREALVSDFMHRYAEG' A
#
# COMPACT_ATOMS: atom_id res chain seq x y z
N MET A 1 26.05 -0.07 20.96
CA MET A 1 25.49 -1.27 20.28
C MET A 1 24.00 -1.03 20.12
N THR A 2 23.40 -0.79 18.96
CA THR A 2 23.82 -0.93 17.56
C THR A 2 22.92 0.04 16.79
N THR A 3 23.44 1.17 16.32
CA THR A 3 22.70 2.02 15.38
C THR A 3 22.69 1.28 14.05
N ALA A 4 21.57 0.59 13.76
CA ALA A 4 21.31 0.09 12.43
C ALA A 4 21.49 1.27 11.47
N THR A 5 22.44 1.13 10.54
CA THR A 5 22.64 2.05 9.43
C THR A 5 21.34 2.11 8.66
N LEU A 6 20.55 3.17 8.88
CA LEU A 6 19.37 3.44 8.07
C LEU A 6 19.87 3.58 6.63
N ALA A 7 19.44 2.67 5.75
CA ALA A 7 19.69 2.82 4.32
C ALA A 7 19.16 4.18 3.86
N GLU A 8 19.81 4.74 2.83
CA GLU A 8 19.42 6.04 2.25
C GLU A 8 17.88 6.10 2.08
N PRO A 9 17.20 7.16 2.56
CA PRO A 9 15.73 7.21 2.58
C PRO A 9 15.07 6.91 1.23
N GLU A 10 15.71 7.35 0.15
CA GLU A 10 15.30 7.06 -1.23
C GLU A 10 15.36 5.56 -1.56
N ALA A 11 16.44 4.88 -1.14
CA ALA A 11 16.58 3.44 -1.35
C ALA A 11 15.51 2.64 -0.59
N VAL A 12 15.16 3.07 0.63
CA VAL A 12 14.08 2.46 1.41
C VAL A 12 12.73 2.72 0.74
N TYR A 13 12.46 3.95 0.32
CA TYR A 13 11.24 4.32 -0.39
C TYR A 13 11.05 3.50 -1.66
N GLN A 14 12.08 3.42 -2.50
CA GLN A 14 12.04 2.61 -3.73
C GLN A 14 11.82 1.14 -3.41
N LYS A 15 12.45 0.62 -2.35
CA LYS A 15 12.26 -0.77 -1.92
C LYS A 15 10.80 -1.06 -1.55
N VAL A 16 10.11 -0.12 -0.91
CA VAL A 16 8.69 -0.26 -0.58
C VAL A 16 7.85 -0.31 -1.85
N LEU A 17 8.07 0.60 -2.80
CA LEU A 17 7.36 0.60 -4.09
C LEU A 17 7.54 -0.71 -4.86
N ASP A 18 8.78 -1.21 -4.94
CA ASP A 18 9.09 -2.49 -5.60
C ASP A 18 8.31 -3.67 -4.97
N LEU A 19 8.16 -3.67 -3.65
CA LEU A 19 7.41 -4.72 -2.93
C LEU A 19 5.91 -4.63 -3.22
N LEU A 20 5.35 -3.42 -3.27
CA LEU A 20 3.95 -3.20 -3.63
C LEU A 20 3.66 -3.68 -5.07
N GLU A 21 4.54 -3.36 -6.03
CA GLU A 21 4.41 -3.82 -7.41
C GLU A 21 4.48 -5.35 -7.53
N LYS A 22 5.40 -5.98 -6.80
CA LYS A 22 5.50 -7.45 -6.75
C LYS A 22 4.24 -8.08 -6.18
N HIS A 23 3.66 -7.50 -5.14
CA HIS A 23 2.39 -7.96 -4.58
C HIS A 23 1.24 -7.81 -5.60
N HIS A 24 1.12 -6.68 -6.29
CA HIS A 24 0.11 -6.51 -7.36
C HIS A 24 0.28 -7.55 -8.48
N SER A 25 1.52 -7.82 -8.91
CA SER A 25 1.82 -8.84 -9.90
C SER A 25 1.46 -10.26 -9.43
N MET A 26 1.67 -10.56 -8.15
CA MET A 26 1.25 -11.82 -7.54
C MET A 26 -0.28 -11.96 -7.55
N MET A 27 -1.01 -10.95 -7.07
CA MET A 27 -2.48 -10.97 -7.03
C MET A 27 -3.10 -11.03 -8.42
N ARG A 28 -2.51 -10.37 -9.43
CA ARG A 28 -2.97 -10.44 -10.82
C ARG A 28 -2.86 -11.85 -11.42
N ARG A 29 -1.91 -12.67 -10.93
CA ARG A 29 -1.66 -14.03 -11.43
C ARG A 29 -2.28 -15.12 -10.55
N SER A 30 -2.95 -14.75 -9.47
CA SER A 30 -3.62 -15.68 -8.56
C SER A 30 -5.13 -15.71 -8.78
N LEU A 31 -5.76 -16.78 -8.30
CA LEU A 31 -7.21 -16.83 -8.11
C LEU A 31 -7.48 -16.72 -6.61
N PRO A 32 -7.82 -15.53 -6.07
CA PRO A 32 -8.08 -15.36 -4.64
C PRO A 32 -9.38 -16.08 -4.25
N LEU A 33 -9.27 -17.05 -3.34
CA LEU A 33 -10.39 -17.89 -2.88
C LEU A 33 -10.83 -17.58 -1.44
N ILE A 34 -10.24 -16.56 -0.83
CA ILE A 34 -10.56 -16.18 0.55
C ILE A 34 -11.85 -15.36 0.55
N ALA A 35 -12.91 -15.89 1.16
CA ALA A 35 -14.25 -15.30 1.10
C ALA A 35 -14.36 -13.91 1.76
N SER A 36 -13.44 -13.56 2.67
CA SER A 36 -13.40 -12.27 3.35
C SER A 36 -12.58 -11.20 2.63
N GLU A 37 -11.88 -11.53 1.54
CA GLU A 37 -11.01 -10.61 0.80
C GLU A 37 -11.67 -10.14 -0.49
N ASN A 38 -11.37 -8.92 -0.92
CA ASN A 38 -11.92 -8.36 -2.15
C ASN A 38 -11.00 -7.31 -2.79
N VAL A 39 -11.20 -7.06 -4.09
CA VAL A 39 -10.50 -6.01 -4.85
C VAL A 39 -11.39 -4.78 -4.94
N VAL A 40 -10.94 -3.67 -4.37
CA VAL A 40 -11.66 -2.39 -4.42
C VAL A 40 -11.65 -1.77 -5.82
N SER A 41 -12.74 -1.10 -6.19
CA SER A 41 -12.89 -0.40 -7.48
C SER A 41 -11.98 0.85 -7.57
N PRO A 42 -11.69 1.36 -8.79
CA PRO A 42 -10.90 2.57 -8.96
C PRO A 42 -11.47 3.79 -8.22
N ALA A 43 -12.79 4.00 -8.26
CA ALA A 43 -13.44 5.12 -7.57
C ALA A 43 -13.23 5.08 -6.04
N VAL A 44 -13.24 3.89 -5.43
CA VAL A 44 -12.94 3.74 -3.99
C VAL A 44 -11.47 4.08 -3.71
N ARG A 45 -10.54 3.66 -4.58
CA ARG A 45 -9.12 4.01 -4.44
C ARG A 45 -8.89 5.52 -4.53
N GLU A 46 -9.55 6.19 -5.46
CA GLU A 46 -9.47 7.65 -5.62
C GLU A 46 -9.99 8.38 -4.37
N ALA A 47 -11.13 7.94 -3.82
CA ALA A 47 -11.67 8.51 -2.60
C ALA A 47 -10.72 8.32 -1.40
N LEU A 48 -10.05 7.16 -1.29
CA LEU A 48 -9.06 6.89 -0.24
C LEU A 48 -7.80 7.77 -0.34
N VAL A 49 -7.36 8.09 -1.56
CA VAL A 49 -6.17 8.93 -1.80
C VAL A 49 -6.49 10.44 -1.70
N SER A 50 -7.76 10.80 -1.59
CA SER A 50 -8.18 12.18 -1.38
C SER A 50 -7.72 12.74 -0.03
N ASP A 51 -7.78 14.07 0.13
CA ASP A 51 -7.41 14.76 1.38
C ASP A 51 -8.33 14.41 2.56
N PHE A 52 -9.47 13.74 2.34
CA PHE A 52 -10.41 13.38 3.40
C PHE A 52 -9.79 12.52 4.51
N MET A 53 -8.81 11.66 4.18
CA MET A 53 -8.13 10.82 5.17
C MET A 53 -7.28 11.60 6.17
N HIS A 54 -6.97 12.88 5.92
CA HIS A 54 -6.12 13.71 6.76
C HIS A 54 -6.90 14.74 7.58
N ARG A 55 -8.23 14.76 7.48
CA ARG A 55 -9.06 15.72 8.20
C ARG A 55 -9.59 15.09 9.49
N TYR A 56 -9.49 15.83 10.59
CA TYR A 56 -10.26 15.52 11.80
C TYR A 56 -11.74 15.82 11.53
N ALA A 57 -12.60 14.80 11.68
CA ALA A 57 -14.03 14.88 11.43
C ALA A 57 -14.81 14.41 12.66
N GLU A 58 -14.64 15.11 13.78
CA GLU A 58 -15.44 14.91 14.99
C GLU A 58 -16.82 15.56 14.81
N GLY A 59 -17.87 14.86 15.24
CA GLY A 59 -19.26 15.29 15.28
C GLY A 59 -19.98 14.68 16.47
#